data_AF-A0A4R8SUA6-F1
#
_entry.id   AF-A0A4R8SUA6-F1
#
_cell.length_a   1.000
_cell.length_b   1.000
_cell.length_c   1.000
_cell.angle_alpha   90.00
_cell.angle_beta   90.00
_cell.angle_gamma   90.00
#
_symmetry.space_group_name_H-M   'P 1'
#
loop_
_entity.id
_entity.type
_entity.pdbx_description
1 polymer ?
#
loop_
_entity_poly.entity_id
_entity_poly.type
_entity_poly.pdbx_seq_one_letter_code
_entity_poly.pdbx_strand_id
1 'polypeptide(L)' 'MNKLGSAGAPGTGSFLFADPADEQAALVEAEHEAHHKSLLALKEYQDSEPSTNGHGH' A
#
# COMPACT_ATOMS: atom_id res chain seq x y z
N MET A 1 15.89 3.89 3.46
CA MET A 1 14.66 3.06 3.40
C MET A 1 13.51 3.80 2.70
N ASN A 2 13.79 4.55 1.63
CA ASN A 2 12.76 5.32 0.91
C ASN A 2 11.75 4.45 0.13
N LYS A 3 12.10 3.18 -0.16
CA LYS A 3 11.23 2.24 -0.89
C LYS A 3 10.25 1.47 -0.01
N LEU A 4 10.38 1.56 1.31
CA LEU A 4 9.47 0.90 2.27
C LEU A 4 8.35 1.85 2.74
N GLY A 5 8.11 2.95 2.03
CA GLY A 5 7.09 3.93 2.39
C GLY A 5 7.47 4.88 3.54
N SER A 6 8.70 4.81 4.08
CA SER A 6 9.10 5.60 5.26
C SER A 6 9.19 7.11 5.02
N ALA A 7 9.12 7.57 3.76
CA ALA A 7 9.17 8.98 3.40
C ALA A 7 7.78 9.65 3.41
N GLY A 8 6.70 8.88 3.55
CA GLY A 8 5.33 9.37 3.39
C GLY A 8 4.93 9.61 1.94
N ALA A 9 3.68 10.02 1.73
CA ALA A 9 3.15 10.41 0.42
C ALA A 9 3.24 11.93 0.22
N PRO A 10 3.56 12.44 -0.98
CA PRO A 10 3.33 13.84 -1.30
C PRO A 10 1.84 14.19 -1.15
N GLY A 11 1.53 15.45 -0.85
CA GLY A 11 0.13 15.88 -0.70
C GLY A 11 -0.71 15.53 -1.93
N THR A 12 -1.95 15.10 -1.72
CA THR A 12 -2.84 14.56 -2.76
C THR A 12 -3.33 15.60 -3.76
N GLY A 13 -3.11 16.88 -3.47
CA GLY A 13 -3.57 17.98 -4.30
C GLY A 13 -2.84 18.12 -5.63
N SER A 14 -3.28 19.12 -6.39
CA SER A 14 -2.64 19.52 -7.62
C SER A 14 -1.18 19.92 -7.41
N PHE A 15 -0.36 19.81 -8.46
CA PHE A 15 1.06 20.17 -8.44
C PHE A 15 1.33 21.59 -7.89
N LEU A 16 0.36 22.50 -8.06
CA LEU A 16 0.47 23.91 -7.63
C LEU A 16 -0.43 24.25 -6.42
N PHE A 17 -1.41 23.41 -6.10
CA PHE A 17 -2.43 23.71 -5.09
C PHE A 17 -2.74 22.49 -4.25
N ALA A 18 -2.57 22.61 -2.95
CA ALA A 18 -2.92 21.56 -2.00
C ALA A 18 -4.45 21.42 -1.88
N ASP A 19 -4.90 20.20 -1.61
CA ASP A 19 -6.27 19.92 -1.21
C ASP A 19 -6.53 20.41 0.22
N PRO A 20 -7.79 20.63 0.62
CA PRO A 20 -8.15 20.85 2.01
C PRO A 20 -7.64 19.71 2.92
N ALA A 21 -7.18 20.06 4.13
CA ALA A 21 -6.55 19.11 5.04
C ALA A 21 -7.45 17.91 5.41
N ASP A 22 -8.77 18.12 5.52
CA ASP A 22 -9.74 17.08 5.83
C ASP A 22 -9.88 16.06 4.67
N GLU A 23 -9.86 16.56 3.43
CA GLU A 23 -9.93 15.72 2.23
C GLU A 23 -8.62 14.94 2.03
N GLN A 24 -7.48 15.61 2.22
CA GLN A 24 -6.17 14.97 2.21
C GLN A 24 -6.07 13.84 3.24
N ALA A 25 -6.54 14.06 4.48
CA ALA A 25 -6.51 13.04 5.52
C ALA A 25 -7.39 11.83 5.18
N ALA A 26 -8.60 12.07 4.65
CA ALA A 26 -9.50 11.00 4.23
C ALA A 26 -8.91 10.16 3.07
N LEU A 27 -8.26 10.82 2.11
CA LEU A 27 -7.62 10.14 0.98
C LEU A 27 -6.41 9.31 1.40
N VAL A 28 -5.56 9.86 2.28
CA VAL A 28 -4.38 9.14 2.80
C VAL A 28 -4.81 7.91 3.61
N GLU A 29 -5.84 8.01 4.43
CA GLU A 29 -6.36 6.86 5.20
C GLU A 29 -6.92 5.78 4.25
N ALA A 30 -7.72 6.18 3.25
CA ALA A 30 -8.27 5.25 2.27
C ALA A 30 -7.17 4.55 1.44
N GLU A 31 -6.12 5.27 1.06
CA GLU A 31 -4.96 4.70 0.35
C GLU A 31 -4.20 3.72 1.25
N HIS A 32 -3.97 4.08 2.51
CA HIS A 32 -3.32 3.20 3.48
C HIS A 32 -4.12 1.92 3.74
N GLU A 33 -5.45 2.02 3.87
CA GLU A 33 -6.33 0.86 3.96
C GLU A 33 -6.27 -0.02 2.71
N ALA A 34 -6.30 0.58 1.51
CA ALA A 34 -6.22 -0.16 0.25
C ALA A 34 -4.88 -0.89 0.12
N HIS A 35 -3.79 -0.23 0.50
CA HIS A 35 -2.46 -0.83 0.57
C HIS A 35 -2.44 -2.01 1.53
N HIS A 36 -2.97 -1.85 2.74
CA HIS A 36 -3.03 -2.92 3.72
C HIS A 36 -3.88 -4.11 3.23
N LYS A 37 -5.04 -3.84 2.63
CA LYS A 37 -5.91 -4.87 2.02
C LYS A 37 -5.20 -5.64 0.91
N SER A 38 -4.45 -4.96 0.04
CA SER A 38 -3.69 -5.62 -1.03
C SER A 38 -2.57 -6.52 -0.50
N LEU A 39 -1.84 -6.07 0.53
CA LEU A 39 -0.79 -6.85 1.17
C LEU A 39 -1.37 -8.07 1.90
N LEU A 40 -2.49 -7.90 2.59
CA LEU A 40 -3.19 -8.99 3.25
C LEU A 40 -3.70 -10.03 2.24
N ALA A 41 -4.33 -9.60 1.14
CA ALA A 41 -4.80 -10.51 0.10
C ALA A 41 -3.65 -11.31 -0.51
N LEU A 42 -2.50 -10.66 -0.77
CA LEU A 42 -1.32 -11.32 -1.30
C LEU A 42 -0.70 -12.30 -0.28
N LYS A 43 -0.71 -11.94 1.00
CA LYS A 43 -0.25 -12.81 2.09
C LYS A 43 -1.16 -14.02 2.28
N GLU A 44 -2.48 -13.83 2.26
CA GLU A 44 -3.44 -14.92 2.39
C GLU A 44 -3.37 -15.88 1.21
N TYR A 45 -3.13 -15.36 0.00
CA TYR A 45 -2.83 -16.19 -1.18
C TYR A 45 -1.55 -17.02 -0.98
N GLN A 46 -0.46 -16.41 -0.51
CA GLN A 46 0.80 -17.11 -0.22
C GLN A 46 0.67 -18.14 0.91
N ASP A 47 -0.10 -17.84 1.95
CA ASP A 47 -0.32 -18.74 3.08
C ASP A 47 -1.27 -19.90 2.71
N SER A 48 -2.19 -19.67 1.75
CA SER A 48 -3.12 -20.69 1.24
C SER A 48 -2.49 -21.62 0.20
N GLU A 49 -1.51 -21.14 -0.55
CA GLU A 49 -0.66 -21.99 -1.39
C GLU A 49 0.33 -22.75 -0.48
N PRO A 50 0.18 -24.07 -0.28
CA PRO A 50 1.27 -24.83 0.33
C PRO A 50 2.46 -24.66 -0.60
N SER A 51 3.59 -24.18 -0.08
CA SER A 51 4.84 -24.05 -0.81
C SER A 51 5.17 -25.38 -1.49
N THR A 52 4.73 -25.55 -2.74
CA THR A 52 5.21 -26.61 -3.61
C THR A 52 6.56 -26.11 -4.05
N ASN A 53 7.53 -26.32 -3.16
CA ASN A 53 8.93 -26.14 -3.43
C ASN A 53 9.20 -26.93 -4.72
N GLY A 54 9.29 -26.23 -5.84
CA GLY A 54 9.90 -26.72 -7.06
C GLY A 54 11.39 -26.92 -6.80
N HIS A 55 11.72 -27.93 -6.01
CA HIS A 55 13.03 -28.56 -6.04
C HIS A 55 13.01 -29.52 -7.24
N GLY A 56 12.97 -28.92 -8.43
CA GLY A 56 13.21 -29.61 -9.69
C GLY A 56 14.71 -29.85 -9.83
N HIS A 57 15.03 -31.13 -10.00
CA HIS A 57 16.36 -31.75 -10.07
C HIS A 57 17.36 -31.09 -11.04
#